data_AF-A0A7Y4QZN3-F1
#
_entry.id   AF-A0A7Y4QZN3-F1
#
_cell.length_a   1.000
_cell.length_b   1.000
_cell.length_c   1.000
_cell.angle_alpha   90.00
_cell.angle_beta   90.00
_cell.angle_gamma   90.00
#
_symmetry.space_group_name_H-M   'P 1'
#
loop_
_entity.id
_entity.type
_entity.pdbx_description
1 polymer ?
#
loop_
_entity_poly.entity_id
_entity_poly.type
_entity_poly.pdbx_seq_one_letter_code
_entity_poly.pdbx_strand_id
1 'polypeptide(L)'
;MLKHFLAVMLLFVLGVSTYSQSIPSGTGRYTALGGSPFILDAHVDMLNNPAWNNYYRNYAFADLNQFGESDDFNGSAGVTFGVGKKWNLGMIINRRLDSWDLMSGNANNRPIVPFYGMIGTSLNKNFHVSLAPYVTMGSFERTDTNGNMLVKNSSRSLGANLGFIYMIKKGWIEGNFKFRMNGYKNDSSFTGFSSVSENDGGIEFGASFRGWIYPSKGSKVAIVPVLGFSTFSFTPKNTTTSGGTTVVSTGNDVSLMSINGGVGLNWPIMDDIQIAGGVMASYNTTKTSDTAFENKSTNFVAPSFHMALETRITDWITGRLGFTKSIVTIDNEVLNATQTATGLFTNSDASTINLGAGFHFGRFSIDATVSERWLKQGPNFVSGQNTDLFGVISASYNFAK
;
A
#
# COMPACT_ATOMS: atom_id res chain seq x y z
N MET A 1 -36.58 -25.93 4.10
CA MET A 1 -35.41 -25.04 3.91
C MET A 1 -34.32 -25.64 3.02
N LEU A 2 -33.89 -26.89 3.22
CA LEU A 2 -32.79 -27.51 2.45
C LEU A 2 -33.00 -27.52 0.91
N LYS A 3 -34.23 -27.74 0.43
CA LYS A 3 -34.56 -27.74 -1.02
C LYS A 3 -34.49 -26.37 -1.68
N HIS A 4 -34.73 -25.29 -0.92
CA HIS A 4 -34.63 -23.92 -1.43
C HIS A 4 -33.17 -23.45 -1.42
N PHE A 5 -32.38 -23.88 -0.43
CA PHE A 5 -30.93 -23.65 -0.39
C PHE A 5 -30.20 -24.37 -1.54
N LEU A 6 -30.59 -25.61 -1.85
CA LEU A 6 -30.02 -26.36 -2.97
C LEU A 6 -30.41 -25.76 -4.33
N ALA A 7 -31.64 -25.25 -4.47
CA ALA A 7 -32.09 -24.58 -5.69
C ALA A 7 -31.40 -23.22 -5.88
N VAL A 8 -31.14 -22.47 -4.81
CA VAL A 8 -30.35 -21.22 -4.84
C VAL A 8 -28.88 -21.51 -5.17
N MET A 9 -28.29 -22.59 -4.63
CA MET A 9 -26.95 -23.05 -5.00
C MET A 9 -26.87 -23.52 -6.46
N LEU A 10 -27.85 -24.28 -6.95
CA LEU A 10 -27.89 -24.70 -8.36
C LEU A 10 -28.10 -23.52 -9.32
N LEU A 11 -28.89 -22.52 -8.93
CA LEU A 11 -29.03 -21.27 -9.68
C LEU A 11 -27.74 -20.44 -9.68
N PHE A 12 -26.96 -20.50 -8.59
CA PHE A 12 -25.62 -19.88 -8.53
C PHE A 12 -24.60 -20.62 -9.41
N VAL A 13 -24.69 -21.94 -9.52
CA VAL A 13 -23.80 -22.77 -10.36
C VAL A 13 -24.16 -22.70 -11.85
N LEU A 14 -25.46 -22.59 -12.18
CA LEU A 14 -25.93 -22.53 -13.57
C LEU A 14 -25.93 -21.11 -14.18
N GLY A 15 -25.74 -20.06 -13.36
CA GLY A 15 -25.56 -18.68 -13.83
C GLY A 15 -24.13 -18.33 -14.28
N VAL A 16 -23.17 -19.24 -14.12
CA VAL A 16 -21.73 -18.99 -14.35
C VAL A 16 -21.31 -19.10 -15.82
N SER A 17 -22.17 -19.65 -16.68
CA SER A 17 -21.84 -19.89 -18.08
C SER A 17 -22.21 -18.72 -19.00
N THR A 18 -21.56 -17.56 -18.86
CA THR A 18 -21.36 -16.60 -19.97
C THR A 18 -20.15 -15.67 -19.69
N TYR A 19 -19.19 -15.75 -20.61
CA TYR A 19 -17.80 -15.24 -20.64
C TYR A 19 -17.52 -13.85 -20.05
N SER A 20 -17.41 -13.77 -18.73
CA SER A 20 -16.55 -12.78 -18.08
C SER A 20 -15.71 -13.54 -17.06
N GLN A 21 -14.40 -13.56 -17.28
CA GLN A 21 -13.46 -14.22 -16.38
C GLN A 21 -13.27 -13.35 -15.13
N SER A 22 -13.02 -14.01 -13.99
CA SER A 22 -12.54 -13.34 -12.79
C SER A 22 -11.28 -12.53 -13.14
N ILE A 23 -11.12 -11.39 -12.47
CA ILE A 23 -9.88 -10.61 -12.52
C ILE A 23 -9.23 -10.79 -11.16
N PRO A 24 -8.25 -11.70 -11.03
CA PRO A 24 -7.55 -11.92 -9.77
C PRO A 24 -6.90 -10.61 -9.33
N SER A 25 -7.16 -10.18 -8.10
CA SER A 25 -6.55 -8.96 -7.56
C SER A 25 -6.66 -8.90 -6.04
N GLY A 26 -5.93 -7.95 -5.46
CA GLY A 26 -5.98 -7.67 -4.03
C GLY A 26 -4.61 -7.81 -3.39
N THR A 27 -4.49 -7.36 -2.14
CA THR A 27 -3.22 -7.45 -1.42
C THR A 27 -2.72 -8.89 -1.30
N GLY A 28 -3.62 -9.87 -1.16
CA GLY A 28 -3.27 -11.30 -1.12
C GLY A 28 -2.55 -11.77 -2.38
N ARG A 29 -3.05 -11.40 -3.57
CA ARG A 29 -2.38 -11.72 -4.84
C ARG A 29 -1.05 -10.99 -4.97
N TYR A 30 -1.03 -9.68 -4.71
CA TYR A 30 0.16 -8.87 -4.86
C TYR A 30 1.30 -9.31 -3.92
N THR A 31 0.99 -9.58 -2.66
CA THR A 31 1.94 -10.08 -1.67
C THR A 31 2.40 -11.51 -1.99
N ALA A 32 1.51 -12.38 -2.49
CA ALA A 32 1.89 -13.73 -2.93
C ALA A 32 2.93 -13.70 -4.06
N LEU A 33 2.89 -12.66 -4.90
CA LEU A 33 3.83 -12.42 -5.99
C LEU A 33 5.02 -11.54 -5.57
N GLY A 34 5.28 -11.44 -4.25
CA GLY A 34 6.45 -10.78 -3.69
C GLY A 34 6.42 -9.26 -3.76
N GLY A 35 5.24 -8.66 -3.97
CA GLY A 35 5.09 -7.21 -4.12
C GLY A 35 5.79 -6.65 -5.37
N SER A 36 5.96 -7.46 -6.41
CA SER A 36 6.66 -7.05 -7.63
C SER A 36 5.91 -5.91 -8.34
N PRO A 37 6.55 -4.78 -8.68
CA PRO A 37 5.89 -3.70 -9.44
C PRO A 37 5.71 -4.06 -10.93
N PHE A 38 6.30 -5.19 -11.35
CA PHE A 38 6.31 -5.67 -12.73
C PHE A 38 5.10 -6.56 -13.07
N ILE A 39 4.12 -6.65 -12.18
CA ILE A 39 2.82 -7.28 -12.42
C ILE A 39 1.70 -6.24 -12.42
N LEU A 40 0.61 -6.56 -13.10
CA LEU A 40 -0.65 -5.81 -13.00
C LEU A 40 -1.53 -6.47 -11.96
N ASP A 41 -2.17 -5.67 -11.13
CA ASP A 41 -3.11 -6.08 -10.10
C ASP A 41 -4.17 -5.00 -9.94
N ALA A 42 -5.43 -5.31 -10.28
CA ALA A 42 -6.49 -4.30 -10.40
C ALA A 42 -6.67 -3.46 -9.13
N HIS A 43 -6.62 -4.12 -7.97
CA HIS A 43 -6.66 -3.45 -6.68
C HIS A 43 -5.47 -2.49 -6.55
N VAL A 44 -4.25 -3.01 -6.50
CA VAL A 44 -3.03 -2.22 -6.24
C VAL A 44 -2.84 -1.10 -7.28
N ASP A 45 -3.15 -1.37 -8.54
CA ASP A 45 -3.01 -0.42 -9.63
C ASP A 45 -3.97 0.76 -9.46
N MET A 46 -5.24 0.52 -9.09
CA MET A 46 -6.19 1.60 -8.81
C MET A 46 -5.83 2.42 -7.57
N LEU A 47 -5.23 1.78 -6.57
CA LEU A 47 -4.76 2.45 -5.35
C LEU A 47 -3.59 3.40 -5.65
N ASN A 48 -2.67 2.98 -6.51
CA ASN A 48 -1.48 3.74 -6.85
C ASN A 48 -1.79 4.81 -7.89
N ASN A 49 -2.55 4.44 -8.92
CA ASN A 49 -2.96 5.34 -10.00
C ASN A 49 -4.48 5.23 -10.23
N PRO A 50 -5.26 6.23 -9.79
CA PRO A 50 -6.71 6.15 -9.91
C PRO A 50 -7.21 6.12 -11.36
N ALA A 51 -6.36 6.43 -12.36
CA ALA A 51 -6.75 6.31 -13.77
C ALA A 51 -7.10 4.89 -14.20
N TRP A 52 -6.62 3.87 -13.48
CA TRP A 52 -7.02 2.47 -13.68
C TRP A 52 -8.50 2.20 -13.43
N ASN A 53 -9.19 3.06 -12.67
CA ASN A 53 -10.65 3.04 -12.55
C ASN A 53 -11.36 3.14 -13.92
N ASN A 54 -10.69 3.70 -14.94
CA ASN A 54 -11.25 3.73 -16.31
C ASN A 54 -11.21 2.37 -17.02
N TYR A 55 -10.35 1.45 -16.58
CA TYR A 55 -10.16 0.12 -17.17
C TYR A 55 -10.85 -0.96 -16.34
N TYR A 56 -10.73 -0.90 -15.01
CA TYR A 56 -11.43 -1.79 -14.09
C TYR A 56 -12.80 -1.21 -13.74
N ARG A 57 -13.68 -1.14 -14.73
CA ARG A 57 -15.06 -0.63 -14.58
C ARG A 57 -15.97 -1.73 -14.05
N ASN A 58 -16.92 -1.37 -13.19
CA ASN A 58 -17.88 -2.32 -12.64
C ASN A 58 -17.13 -3.46 -11.94
N TYR A 59 -16.30 -3.11 -10.96
CA TYR A 59 -15.43 -4.02 -10.25
C TYR A 59 -15.54 -3.79 -8.75
N ALA A 60 -15.54 -4.86 -7.95
CA ALA A 60 -15.42 -4.77 -6.50
C ALA A 60 -14.22 -5.59 -6.02
N PHE A 61 -13.61 -5.14 -4.94
CA PHE A 61 -12.57 -5.86 -4.22
C PHE A 61 -12.68 -5.62 -2.73
N ALA A 62 -12.16 -6.54 -1.95
CA ALA A 62 -12.00 -6.41 -0.51
C ALA A 62 -10.74 -7.15 -0.07
N ASP A 63 -10.06 -6.57 0.91
CA ASP A 63 -8.89 -7.15 1.55
C ASP A 63 -9.17 -7.32 3.04
N LEU A 64 -8.69 -8.43 3.58
CA LEU A 64 -8.62 -8.73 4.98
C LEU A 64 -7.15 -9.00 5.32
N ASN A 65 -6.55 -8.07 6.05
CA ASN A 65 -5.18 -8.17 6.50
C ASN A 65 -5.13 -8.35 8.02
N GLN A 66 -4.26 -9.22 8.50
CA GLN A 66 -3.87 -9.27 9.90
C GLN A 66 -2.61 -8.43 10.05
N PHE A 67 -2.67 -7.34 10.81
CA PHE A 67 -1.49 -6.54 11.13
C PHE A 67 -1.25 -6.55 12.64
N GLY A 68 -0.21 -7.27 13.06
CA GLY A 68 0.27 -7.26 14.44
C GLY A 68 -0.36 -8.32 15.35
N GLU A 69 0.04 -8.28 16.62
CA GLU A 69 -0.38 -9.20 17.69
C GLU A 69 -1.73 -8.81 18.33
N SER A 70 -2.39 -7.74 17.87
CA SER A 70 -3.71 -7.32 18.34
C SER A 70 -4.81 -7.76 17.37
N ASP A 71 -5.95 -8.19 17.92
CA ASP A 71 -7.18 -8.62 17.21
C ASP A 71 -7.88 -7.48 16.42
N ASP A 72 -7.16 -6.44 16.00
CA ASP A 72 -7.73 -5.29 15.30
C ASP A 72 -8.03 -5.65 13.84
N PHE A 73 -9.32 -5.63 13.49
CA PHE A 73 -9.77 -5.80 12.10
C PHE A 73 -9.16 -4.73 11.20
N ASN A 74 -8.31 -5.15 10.25
CA ASN A 74 -7.70 -4.26 9.27
C ASN A 74 -8.03 -4.72 7.84
N GLY A 75 -9.24 -4.43 7.40
CA GLY A 75 -9.71 -4.72 6.05
C GLY A 75 -10.18 -3.48 5.32
N SER A 76 -10.00 -3.45 4.00
CA SER A 76 -10.50 -2.38 3.13
C SER A 76 -11.35 -2.96 2.02
N ALA A 77 -12.36 -2.21 1.57
CA ALA A 77 -13.18 -2.62 0.44
C ALA A 77 -13.31 -1.48 -0.54
N GLY A 78 -13.44 -1.79 -1.82
CA GLY A 78 -13.62 -0.81 -2.85
C GLY A 78 -14.53 -1.31 -3.97
N VAL A 79 -15.13 -0.34 -4.65
CA VAL A 79 -16.02 -0.60 -5.77
C VAL A 79 -15.90 0.50 -6.81
N THR A 80 -16.06 0.13 -8.08
CA THR A 80 -16.06 1.02 -9.23
C THR A 80 -17.25 0.77 -10.12
N PHE A 81 -17.72 1.81 -10.80
CA PHE A 81 -18.84 1.75 -11.70
C PHE A 81 -18.61 2.67 -12.90
N GLY A 82 -18.99 2.17 -14.08
CA GLY A 82 -19.07 2.99 -15.27
C GLY A 82 -20.31 3.89 -15.27
N VAL A 83 -20.12 5.20 -15.42
CA VAL A 83 -21.22 6.16 -15.57
C VAL A 83 -21.25 6.65 -17.02
N GLY A 84 -22.15 6.06 -17.80
CA GLY A 84 -22.21 6.29 -19.25
C GLY A 84 -20.96 5.76 -19.98
N LYS A 85 -20.57 6.41 -21.08
CA LYS A 85 -19.45 5.95 -21.94
C LYS A 85 -18.07 6.47 -21.53
N LYS A 86 -18.00 7.59 -20.81
CA LYS A 86 -16.75 8.32 -20.56
C LYS A 86 -16.33 8.38 -19.10
N TRP A 87 -17.29 8.40 -18.19
CA TRP A 87 -17.02 8.62 -16.76
C TRP A 87 -16.99 7.31 -16.00
N ASN A 88 -16.18 7.29 -14.95
CA ASN A 88 -16.05 6.20 -14.00
C ASN A 88 -16.02 6.78 -12.59
N LEU A 89 -16.84 6.22 -11.72
CA LEU A 89 -16.89 6.58 -10.31
C LEU A 89 -16.50 5.36 -9.50
N GLY A 90 -15.73 5.56 -8.45
CA GLY A 90 -15.44 4.51 -7.50
C GLY A 90 -15.19 5.08 -6.11
N MET A 91 -15.19 4.17 -5.14
CA MET A 91 -14.88 4.50 -3.76
C MET A 91 -14.13 3.36 -3.10
N ILE A 92 -13.29 3.68 -2.13
CA ILE A 92 -12.61 2.73 -1.27
C ILE A 92 -12.81 3.19 0.17
N ILE A 93 -13.13 2.24 1.04
CA ILE A 93 -13.45 2.47 2.45
C ILE A 93 -12.51 1.69 3.35
N ASN A 94 -12.37 2.19 4.58
CA ASN A 94 -11.65 1.56 5.69
C ASN A 94 -10.19 1.19 5.36
N ARG A 95 -9.52 1.99 4.52
CA ARG A 95 -8.14 1.71 4.11
C ARG A 95 -7.14 2.43 4.98
N ARG A 96 -6.07 1.77 5.40
CA ARG A 96 -4.88 2.45 5.94
C ARG A 96 -3.96 2.80 4.77
N LEU A 97 -3.91 4.08 4.41
CA LEU A 97 -3.06 4.61 3.34
C LEU A 97 -1.78 5.28 3.86
N ASP A 98 -1.70 5.46 5.19
CA ASP A 98 -0.77 6.37 5.80
C ASP A 98 0.03 5.62 6.88
N SER A 99 1.30 5.35 6.59
CA SER A 99 2.26 4.94 7.62
C SER A 99 2.74 6.19 8.36
N TRP A 100 2.00 6.56 9.40
CA TRP A 100 2.32 7.65 10.34
C TRP A 100 3.42 7.29 11.35
N ASP A 101 4.08 6.15 11.15
CA ASP A 101 5.03 5.56 12.09
C ASP A 101 6.23 6.48 12.41
N LEU A 102 6.49 7.51 11.60
CA LEU A 102 7.53 8.51 11.80
C LEU A 102 7.04 9.83 12.41
N MET A 103 5.72 10.10 12.40
CA MET A 103 5.15 11.38 12.86
C MET A 103 4.73 11.34 14.32
N SER A 104 4.40 10.17 14.85
CA SER A 104 4.21 9.97 16.27
C SER A 104 5.02 8.75 16.67
N GLY A 105 5.98 8.90 17.59
CA GLY A 105 6.68 7.76 18.23
C GLY A 105 5.77 6.78 18.98
N ASN A 106 4.46 6.81 18.72
CA ASN A 106 3.44 5.87 19.12
C ASN A 106 2.78 5.28 17.86
N ALA A 107 2.95 3.98 17.65
CA ALA A 107 2.35 3.21 16.55
C ALA A 107 0.79 3.14 16.57
N ASN A 108 0.16 3.78 17.56
CA ASN A 108 -1.27 3.61 17.88
C ASN A 108 -2.20 4.60 17.18
N ASN A 109 -1.68 5.55 16.39
CA ASN A 109 -2.50 6.56 15.72
C ASN A 109 -2.32 6.50 14.19
N ARG A 110 -2.68 5.34 13.62
CA ARG A 110 -2.69 5.13 12.16
C ARG A 110 -4.07 5.49 11.63
N PRO A 111 -4.29 6.71 11.10
CA PRO A 111 -5.60 7.14 10.65
C PRO A 111 -6.11 6.24 9.53
N ILE A 112 -7.40 5.98 9.58
CA ILE A 112 -8.10 5.21 8.57
C ILE A 112 -8.61 6.20 7.53
N VAL A 113 -8.61 5.80 6.27
CA VAL A 113 -9.34 6.46 5.19
C VAL A 113 -10.79 5.98 5.26
N PRO A 114 -11.71 6.72 5.87
CA PRO A 114 -13.13 6.37 5.79
C PRO A 114 -13.62 6.39 4.34
N PHE A 115 -13.06 7.30 3.52
CA PHE A 115 -13.48 7.50 2.14
C PHE A 115 -12.32 7.93 1.23
N TYR A 116 -12.11 7.16 0.17
CA TYR A 116 -11.23 7.48 -0.96
C TYR A 116 -12.08 7.47 -2.23
N GLY A 117 -12.49 8.65 -2.70
CA GLY A 117 -13.30 8.76 -3.91
C GLY A 117 -12.42 8.63 -5.15
N MET A 118 -12.92 8.04 -6.23
CA MET A 118 -12.22 7.95 -7.52
C MET A 118 -13.14 8.45 -8.62
N ILE A 119 -12.69 9.46 -9.37
CA ILE A 119 -13.44 10.08 -10.46
C ILE A 119 -12.54 10.06 -11.70
N GLY A 120 -12.83 9.13 -12.61
CA GLY A 120 -12.08 8.91 -13.84
C GLY A 120 -12.84 9.36 -15.08
N THR A 121 -12.10 9.83 -16.09
CA THR A 121 -12.65 10.07 -17.42
C THR A 121 -11.63 9.77 -18.52
N SER A 122 -12.15 9.47 -19.71
CA SER A 122 -11.35 9.28 -20.93
C SER A 122 -11.48 10.52 -21.81
N LEU A 123 -10.41 11.29 -21.95
CA LEU A 123 -10.37 12.50 -22.77
C LEU A 123 -10.38 12.14 -24.26
N ASN A 124 -9.67 11.07 -24.61
CA ASN A 124 -9.72 10.43 -25.92
C ASN A 124 -9.40 8.93 -25.78
N LYS A 125 -9.35 8.19 -26.90
CA LYS A 125 -9.09 6.74 -26.92
C LYS A 125 -7.71 6.33 -26.39
N ASN A 126 -6.78 7.26 -26.28
CA ASN A 126 -5.40 7.02 -25.87
C ASN A 126 -5.07 7.68 -24.53
N PHE A 127 -5.93 8.55 -23.98
CA PHE A 127 -5.57 9.33 -22.79
C PHE A 127 -6.71 9.33 -21.77
N HIS A 128 -6.40 8.77 -20.61
CA HIS A 128 -7.30 8.58 -19.48
C HIS A 128 -6.71 9.29 -18.27
N VAL A 129 -7.58 9.96 -17.51
CA VAL A 129 -7.22 10.74 -16.33
C VAL A 129 -8.19 10.40 -15.22
N SER A 130 -7.74 10.46 -13.98
CA SER A 130 -8.61 10.33 -12.81
C SER A 130 -8.09 11.13 -11.64
N LEU A 131 -9.00 11.68 -10.85
CA LEU A 131 -8.72 12.29 -9.57
C LEU A 131 -9.25 11.39 -8.46
N ALA A 132 -8.52 11.29 -7.36
CA ALA A 132 -8.96 10.57 -6.19
C ALA A 132 -8.71 11.36 -4.90
N PRO A 133 -9.68 12.20 -4.46
CA PRO A 133 -9.59 12.90 -3.19
C PRO A 133 -9.89 11.93 -2.03
N TYR A 134 -9.23 12.16 -0.90
CA TYR A 134 -9.46 11.39 0.31
C TYR A 134 -9.20 12.23 1.57
N VAL A 135 -9.84 11.80 2.65
CA VAL A 135 -9.57 12.26 4.01
C VAL A 135 -9.20 11.05 4.85
N THR A 136 -8.24 11.20 5.74
CA THR A 136 -7.93 10.20 6.76
C THR A 136 -8.14 10.80 8.14
N MET A 137 -8.63 9.99 9.06
CA MET A 137 -8.87 10.41 10.44
C MET A 137 -8.65 9.25 11.39
N GLY A 138 -8.11 9.57 12.55
CA GLY A 138 -7.91 8.63 13.64
C GLY A 138 -7.89 9.40 14.95
N SER A 139 -8.52 8.86 15.98
CA SER A 139 -8.45 9.39 17.33
C SER A 139 -8.51 8.27 18.34
N PHE A 140 -7.75 8.43 19.42
CA PHE A 140 -7.72 7.51 20.54
C PHE A 140 -7.61 8.31 21.84
N GLU A 141 -8.31 7.85 22.87
CA GLU A 141 -8.26 8.42 24.21
C GLU A 141 -8.01 7.30 25.22
N ARG A 142 -7.01 7.50 26.08
CA ARG A 142 -6.72 6.62 27.22
C ARG A 142 -6.77 7.42 28.50
N THR A 143 -7.50 6.87 29.47
CA THR A 143 -7.43 7.32 30.86
C THR A 143 -6.84 6.18 31.68
N ASP A 144 -5.94 6.47 32.61
CA ASP A 144 -5.48 5.47 33.57
C ASP A 144 -6.59 5.09 34.57
N THR A 145 -6.39 3.98 35.28
CA THR A 145 -7.40 3.42 36.20
C THR A 145 -7.76 4.36 37.34
N ASN A 146 -6.91 5.35 37.65
CA ASN A 146 -7.09 6.30 38.73
C ASN A 146 -7.59 7.68 38.25
N GLY A 147 -7.78 7.89 36.95
CA GLY A 147 -8.21 9.17 36.37
C GLY A 147 -7.15 10.28 36.42
N ASN A 148 -5.91 9.95 36.79
CA ASN A 148 -4.83 10.90 37.00
C ASN A 148 -4.03 11.18 35.72
N MET A 149 -4.14 10.33 34.70
CA MET A 149 -3.46 10.49 33.42
C MET A 149 -4.45 10.37 32.28
N LEU A 150 -4.46 11.37 31.41
CA LEU A 150 -5.26 11.40 30.20
C LEU A 150 -4.34 11.60 28.99
N VAL A 151 -4.41 10.67 28.04
CA VAL A 151 -3.69 10.74 26.76
C VAL A 151 -4.72 10.77 25.64
N LYS A 152 -4.72 11.83 24.82
CA LYS A 152 -5.54 11.96 23.61
C LYS A 152 -4.64 12.08 22.40
N ASN A 153 -4.77 11.15 21.47
CA ASN A 153 -4.10 11.19 20.19
C ASN A 153 -5.13 11.42 19.09
N SER A 154 -4.81 12.30 18.15
CA SER A 154 -5.60 12.48 16.94
C SER A 154 -4.69 12.76 15.75
N SER A 155 -5.10 12.26 14.59
CA SER A 155 -4.38 12.40 13.33
C SER A 155 -5.37 12.62 12.21
N ARG A 156 -5.02 13.46 11.24
CA ARG A 156 -5.81 13.71 10.05
C ARG A 156 -4.91 13.91 8.84
N SER A 157 -5.37 13.45 7.68
CA SER A 157 -4.81 13.86 6.40
C SER A 157 -5.90 14.33 5.46
N LEU A 158 -5.59 15.33 4.66
CA LEU A 158 -6.35 15.66 3.46
C LEU A 158 -5.41 15.43 2.27
N GLY A 159 -5.85 14.66 1.30
CA GLY A 159 -5.02 14.38 0.14
C GLY A 159 -5.80 14.15 -1.14
N ALA A 160 -5.08 14.14 -2.23
CA ALA A 160 -5.60 13.76 -3.53
C ALA A 160 -4.51 13.07 -4.35
N ASN A 161 -4.92 12.06 -5.11
CA ASN A 161 -4.10 11.42 -6.13
C ASN A 161 -4.65 11.80 -7.51
N LEU A 162 -3.80 12.37 -8.36
CA LEU A 162 -4.11 12.60 -9.77
C LEU A 162 -3.39 11.53 -10.59
N GLY A 163 -4.15 10.76 -11.34
CA GLY A 163 -3.66 9.66 -12.17
C GLY A 163 -3.84 9.92 -13.65
N PHE A 164 -2.93 9.39 -14.48
CA PHE A 164 -3.12 9.31 -15.92
C PHE A 164 -2.62 7.98 -16.50
N ILE A 165 -3.21 7.58 -17.62
CA ILE A 165 -2.75 6.47 -18.47
C ILE A 165 -2.76 6.97 -19.91
N TYR A 166 -1.64 6.79 -20.60
CA TYR A 166 -1.47 7.12 -22.01
C TYR A 166 -1.09 5.89 -22.83
N MET A 167 -1.91 5.57 -23.83
CA MET A 167 -1.70 4.47 -24.74
C MET A 167 -0.69 4.87 -25.82
N ILE A 168 0.36 4.08 -25.97
CA ILE A 168 1.36 4.20 -27.04
C ILE A 168 1.19 3.06 -28.04
N LYS A 169 1.78 3.17 -29.23
CA LYS A 169 1.63 2.17 -30.31
C LYS A 169 1.95 0.74 -29.87
N LYS A 170 2.90 0.58 -28.94
CA LYS A 170 3.38 -0.71 -28.46
C LYS A 170 3.30 -0.81 -26.94
N GLY A 171 2.16 -0.43 -26.37
CA GLY A 171 1.96 -0.51 -24.93
C GLY A 171 1.26 0.69 -24.34
N TRP A 172 1.62 1.02 -23.10
CA TRP A 172 1.10 2.19 -22.41
C TRP A 172 2.12 2.71 -21.40
N ILE A 173 1.94 3.96 -21.02
CA ILE A 173 2.63 4.58 -19.89
C ILE A 173 1.59 5.11 -18.94
N GLU A 174 1.94 5.14 -17.68
CA GLU A 174 1.09 5.67 -16.65
C GLU A 174 1.88 6.51 -15.67
N GLY A 175 1.18 7.38 -14.96
CA GLY A 175 1.75 8.06 -13.82
C GLY A 175 0.69 8.55 -12.86
N ASN A 176 1.12 8.80 -11.63
CA ASN A 176 0.32 9.44 -10.61
C ASN A 176 1.11 10.54 -9.93
N PHE A 177 0.38 11.55 -9.47
CA PHE A 177 0.85 12.62 -8.61
C PHE A 177 0.03 12.59 -7.33
N LYS A 178 0.73 12.53 -6.20
CA LYS A 178 0.14 12.54 -4.86
C LYS A 178 0.41 13.90 -4.24
N PHE A 179 -0.64 14.48 -3.67
CA PHE A 179 -0.54 15.59 -2.74
C PHE A 179 -1.24 15.20 -1.45
N ARG A 180 -0.62 15.49 -0.31
CA ARG A 180 -1.21 15.23 1.00
C ARG A 180 -0.75 16.27 2.02
N MET A 181 -1.68 16.71 2.85
CA MET A 181 -1.43 17.52 4.04
C MET A 181 -1.75 16.69 5.26
N ASN A 182 -0.76 16.53 6.14
CA ASN A 182 -0.84 15.72 7.35
C ASN A 182 -0.86 16.62 8.59
N GLY A 183 -1.77 16.39 9.52
CA GLY A 183 -1.70 16.98 10.86
C GLY A 183 -1.95 15.96 11.98
N TYR A 184 -1.29 16.16 13.11
CA TYR A 184 -1.54 15.36 14.32
C TYR A 184 -1.59 16.24 15.55
N LYS A 185 -2.18 15.69 16.61
CA LYS A 185 -2.15 16.23 17.95
C LYS A 185 -2.08 15.10 18.97
N ASN A 186 -1.05 15.14 19.80
CA ASN A 186 -0.89 14.30 20.99
C ASN A 186 -0.99 15.21 22.20
N ASP A 187 -1.99 14.97 23.03
CA ASP A 187 -2.25 15.68 24.28
C ASP A 187 -2.10 14.69 25.43
N SER A 188 -1.23 15.01 26.37
CA SER A 188 -0.99 14.24 27.58
C SER A 188 -1.14 15.15 28.79
N SER A 189 -2.04 14.81 29.70
CA SER A 189 -2.24 15.57 30.95
C SER A 189 -2.18 14.66 32.18
N PHE A 190 -1.56 15.19 33.22
CA PHE A 190 -1.45 14.63 34.57
C PHE A 190 -1.68 15.75 35.59
N THR A 191 -2.00 15.45 36.85
CA THR A 191 -2.28 16.46 37.88
C THR A 191 -1.20 17.55 37.94
N GLY A 192 -1.55 18.78 37.56
CA GLY A 192 -0.64 19.94 37.56
C GLY A 192 0.32 20.06 36.36
N PHE A 193 0.21 19.15 35.38
CA PHE A 193 1.04 19.10 34.18
C PHE A 193 0.22 18.79 32.91
N SER A 194 0.45 19.51 31.82
CA SER A 194 -0.01 19.11 30.50
C SER A 194 1.07 19.29 29.45
N SER A 195 1.06 18.43 28.44
CA SER A 195 1.95 18.49 27.28
C SER A 195 1.15 18.23 26.02
N VAL A 196 1.23 19.15 25.08
CA VAL A 196 0.61 19.06 23.76
C VAL A 196 1.71 19.11 22.72
N SER A 197 1.83 18.06 21.92
CA SER A 197 2.66 18.04 20.71
C SER A 197 1.73 17.99 19.50
N GLU A 198 1.80 19.00 18.64
CA GLU A 198 0.93 19.14 17.48
C GLU A 198 1.72 19.50 16.22
N ASN A 199 1.22 19.07 15.07
CA ASN A 199 1.66 19.56 13.78
C ASN A 199 0.43 19.98 12.98
N ASP A 200 0.35 21.26 12.66
CA ASP A 200 -0.80 21.84 11.95
C ASP A 200 -0.74 21.60 10.44
N GLY A 201 0.41 21.16 9.90
CA GLY A 201 0.54 20.85 8.49
C GLY A 201 1.94 20.40 8.08
N GLY A 202 2.08 19.11 7.75
CA GLY A 202 3.17 18.59 6.93
C GLY A 202 2.69 18.38 5.51
N ILE A 203 3.50 18.74 4.52
CA ILE A 203 3.13 18.59 3.11
C ILE A 203 3.93 17.45 2.50
N GLU A 204 3.20 16.54 1.85
CA GLU A 204 3.77 15.49 1.03
C GLU A 204 3.45 15.72 -0.44
N PHE A 205 4.48 15.57 -1.26
CA PHE A 205 4.34 15.43 -2.69
C PHE A 205 4.96 14.12 -3.13
N GLY A 206 4.30 13.44 -4.05
CA GLY A 206 4.85 12.25 -4.69
C GLY A 206 4.50 12.20 -6.16
N ALA A 207 5.35 11.55 -6.93
CA ALA A 207 5.07 11.20 -8.30
C ALA A 207 5.58 9.78 -8.55
N SER A 208 4.83 8.98 -9.29
CA SER A 208 5.37 7.72 -9.79
C SER A 208 4.90 7.43 -11.21
N PHE A 209 5.73 6.70 -11.94
CA PHE A 209 5.57 6.40 -13.34
C PHE A 209 5.87 4.92 -13.56
N ARG A 210 5.08 4.30 -14.43
CA ARG A 210 5.30 2.93 -14.90
C ARG A 210 5.01 2.85 -16.40
N GLY A 211 5.84 2.12 -17.12
CA GLY A 211 5.63 1.84 -18.54
C GLY A 211 5.37 0.37 -18.76
N TRP A 212 4.61 0.03 -19.80
CA TRP A 212 4.45 -1.35 -20.26
C TRP A 212 4.74 -1.36 -21.75
N ILE A 213 5.96 -1.74 -22.12
CA ILE A 213 6.48 -1.52 -23.48
C ILE A 213 6.76 -2.85 -24.15
N TYR A 214 6.05 -3.13 -25.24
CA TYR A 214 6.26 -4.32 -26.06
C TYR A 214 7.31 -4.03 -27.14
N PRO A 215 8.49 -4.68 -27.15
CA PRO A 215 9.58 -4.30 -28.06
C PRO A 215 9.23 -4.48 -29.55
N SER A 216 8.53 -5.56 -29.89
CA SER A 216 8.13 -5.91 -31.25
C SER A 216 6.62 -6.13 -31.37
N LYS A 217 6.10 -6.03 -32.60
CA LYS A 217 4.69 -6.28 -32.90
C LYS A 217 4.41 -7.76 -32.66
N GLY A 218 3.44 -8.08 -31.79
CA GLY A 218 3.11 -9.46 -31.43
C GLY A 218 3.94 -10.04 -30.29
N SER A 219 4.89 -9.27 -29.72
CA SER A 219 5.57 -9.69 -28.49
C SER A 219 4.56 -9.82 -27.35
N LYS A 220 4.58 -10.96 -26.66
CA LYS A 220 3.91 -11.14 -25.37
C LYS A 220 4.73 -10.58 -24.20
N VAL A 221 6.04 -10.37 -24.40
CA VAL A 221 6.95 -9.82 -23.39
C VAL A 221 6.85 -8.30 -23.37
N ALA A 222 6.62 -7.74 -22.19
CA ALA A 222 6.68 -6.31 -21.92
C ALA A 222 7.92 -5.97 -21.09
N ILE A 223 8.59 -4.88 -21.44
CA ILE A 223 9.58 -4.20 -20.60
C ILE A 223 8.83 -3.20 -19.73
N VAL A 224 9.09 -3.26 -18.42
CA VAL A 224 8.39 -2.48 -17.41
C VAL A 224 9.37 -1.58 -16.66
N PRO A 225 9.64 -0.36 -17.16
CA PRO A 225 10.35 0.65 -16.38
C PRO A 225 9.44 1.21 -15.30
N VAL A 226 10.02 1.47 -14.13
CA VAL A 226 9.34 2.05 -12.96
C VAL A 226 10.20 3.19 -12.42
N LEU A 227 9.56 4.29 -12.03
CA LEU A 227 10.20 5.42 -11.35
C LEU A 227 9.25 5.97 -10.30
N GLY A 228 9.77 6.31 -9.13
CA GLY A 228 9.02 6.89 -8.03
C GLY A 228 9.83 7.98 -7.35
N PHE A 229 9.14 9.03 -6.93
CA PHE A 229 9.64 10.12 -6.10
C PHE A 229 8.60 10.43 -5.04
N SER A 230 9.04 10.69 -3.81
CA SER A 230 8.21 11.33 -2.81
C SER A 230 9.06 12.16 -1.86
N THR A 231 8.47 13.22 -1.33
CA THR A 231 9.06 14.06 -0.30
C THR A 231 7.99 14.44 0.70
N PHE A 232 8.37 14.53 1.97
CA PHE A 232 7.50 14.94 3.04
C PHE A 232 8.29 15.77 4.04
N SER A 233 7.75 16.89 4.51
CA SER A 233 8.36 17.65 5.60
C SER A 233 7.33 18.22 6.56
N PHE A 234 7.73 18.37 7.82
CA PHE A 234 6.94 19.02 8.86
C PHE A 234 7.81 19.49 10.03
N THR A 235 7.26 20.41 10.82
CA THR A 235 7.89 20.91 12.05
C THR A 235 6.84 20.90 13.14
N PRO A 236 6.99 20.08 14.21
CA PRO A 236 6.03 20.03 15.28
C PRO A 236 6.16 21.21 16.22
N LYS A 237 5.08 21.53 16.91
CA LYS A 237 5.00 22.53 17.98
C LYS A 237 4.67 21.82 19.28
N ASN A 238 5.44 22.12 20.31
CA ASN A 238 5.27 21.55 21.64
C ASN A 238 4.83 22.66 22.61
N THR A 239 3.75 22.41 23.35
CA THR A 239 3.25 23.29 24.41
C THR A 239 3.23 22.50 25.70
N THR A 240 3.93 22.98 26.73
CA THR A 240 3.97 22.34 28.04
C THR A 240 3.47 23.31 29.10
N THR A 241 2.49 22.90 29.91
CA THR A 241 2.01 23.66 31.06
C THR A 241 2.36 22.92 32.34
N SER A 242 3.07 23.58 33.26
CA SER A 242 3.45 23.02 34.56
C SER A 242 3.26 24.08 35.64
N GLY A 243 2.54 23.75 36.72
CA GLY A 243 2.33 24.68 37.84
C GLY A 243 1.69 26.02 37.43
N GLY A 244 0.84 26.02 36.41
CA GLY A 244 0.19 27.23 35.87
C GLY A 244 1.03 28.05 34.87
N THR A 245 2.29 27.67 34.62
CA THR A 245 3.15 28.30 33.60
C THR A 245 3.10 27.53 32.30
N THR A 246 2.83 28.21 31.18
CA THR A 246 2.80 27.61 29.83
C THR A 246 4.03 28.03 29.02
N VAL A 247 4.76 27.05 28.49
CA VAL A 247 5.90 27.23 27.59
C VAL A 247 5.54 26.66 26.22
N VAL A 248 5.82 27.42 25.15
CA VAL A 248 5.65 26.99 23.76
C VAL A 248 7.02 26.94 23.10
N SER A 249 7.35 25.82 22.47
CA SER A 249 8.62 25.60 21.75
C SER A 249 8.36 24.96 20.40
N THR A 250 9.15 25.34 19.40
CA THR A 250 9.22 24.64 18.11
C THR A 250 10.06 23.37 18.29
N GLY A 251 9.57 22.24 17.82
CA GLY A 251 10.34 20.99 17.76
C GLY A 251 11.22 20.91 16.52
N ASN A 252 11.85 19.76 16.31
CA ASN A 252 12.83 19.57 15.24
C ASN A 252 12.14 19.49 13.87
N ASP A 253 12.76 20.12 12.88
CA ASP A 253 12.37 19.97 11.47
C ASP A 253 12.62 18.54 11.03
N VAL A 254 11.59 17.90 10.48
CA VAL A 254 11.68 16.55 9.93
C VAL A 254 11.43 16.61 8.43
N SER A 255 12.31 15.99 7.65
CA SER A 255 12.12 15.82 6.21
C SER A 255 12.48 14.41 5.75
N LEU A 256 11.71 13.94 4.78
CA LEU A 256 11.86 12.64 4.14
C LEU A 256 11.91 12.84 2.65
N MET A 257 12.78 12.09 2.00
CA MET A 257 12.84 12.00 0.55
C MET A 257 13.03 10.54 0.15
N SER A 258 12.29 10.10 -0.86
CA SER A 258 12.47 8.79 -1.47
C SER A 258 12.51 8.95 -2.97
N ILE A 259 13.53 8.38 -3.60
CA ILE A 259 13.60 8.14 -5.03
C ILE A 259 13.75 6.64 -5.22
N ASN A 260 12.95 6.04 -6.09
CA ASN A 260 13.11 4.66 -6.47
C ASN A 260 12.95 4.51 -7.97
N GLY A 261 13.59 3.50 -8.54
CA GLY A 261 13.46 3.22 -9.95
C GLY A 261 13.98 1.85 -10.30
N GLY A 262 13.56 1.34 -11.44
CA GLY A 262 13.96 0.02 -11.86
C GLY A 262 13.43 -0.34 -13.23
N VAL A 263 13.83 -1.51 -13.66
CA VAL A 263 13.37 -2.10 -14.91
C VAL A 263 13.17 -3.59 -14.71
N GLY A 264 12.08 -4.09 -15.25
CA GLY A 264 11.76 -5.50 -15.25
C GLY A 264 11.10 -5.93 -16.54
N LEU A 265 10.73 -7.19 -16.55
CA LEU A 265 10.00 -7.84 -17.61
C LEU A 265 8.70 -8.40 -17.05
N ASN A 266 7.65 -8.37 -17.87
CA ASN A 266 6.45 -9.16 -17.69
C ASN A 266 6.31 -10.08 -18.89
N TRP A 267 6.26 -11.38 -18.64
CA TRP A 267 6.26 -12.41 -19.66
C TRP A 267 5.16 -13.46 -19.36
N PRO A 268 4.00 -13.33 -20.01
CA PRO A 268 3.05 -14.43 -20.08
C PRO A 268 3.60 -15.51 -21.02
N ILE A 269 3.87 -16.68 -20.46
CA ILE A 269 4.29 -17.90 -21.14
C ILE A 269 3.05 -18.77 -21.31
N MET A 270 2.64 -18.99 -22.55
CA MET A 270 1.36 -19.64 -22.86
C MET A 270 0.18 -18.85 -22.26
N ASP A 271 -0.95 -19.51 -22.02
CA ASP A 271 -2.15 -18.88 -21.43
C ASP A 271 -2.26 -19.16 -19.92
N ASP A 272 -1.35 -19.98 -19.37
CA ASP A 272 -1.44 -20.53 -18.01
C ASP A 272 -0.26 -20.16 -17.10
N ILE A 273 0.79 -19.51 -17.62
CA ILE A 273 1.96 -19.13 -16.82
C ILE A 273 2.27 -17.65 -17.07
N GLN A 274 2.48 -16.91 -16.00
CA GLN A 274 3.01 -15.55 -16.04
C GLN A 274 4.27 -15.48 -15.18
N ILE A 275 5.35 -15.00 -15.77
CA ILE A 275 6.59 -14.68 -15.08
C ILE A 275 6.78 -13.17 -15.14
N ALA A 276 7.10 -12.56 -14.02
CA ALA A 276 7.50 -11.16 -14.00
C ALA A 276 8.67 -10.96 -13.03
N GLY A 277 9.55 -10.01 -13.31
CA GLY A 277 10.70 -9.79 -12.46
C GLY A 277 11.65 -8.75 -13.01
N GLY A 278 12.58 -8.30 -12.19
CA GLY A 278 13.49 -7.23 -12.55
C GLY A 278 14.35 -6.77 -11.40
N VAL A 279 15.02 -5.64 -11.63
CA VAL A 279 15.90 -5.01 -10.66
C VAL A 279 15.42 -3.60 -10.36
N MET A 280 15.50 -3.22 -9.10
CA MET A 280 15.23 -1.87 -8.62
C MET A 280 16.40 -1.34 -7.81
N ALA A 281 16.45 -0.02 -7.72
CA ALA A 281 17.24 0.72 -6.75
C ALA A 281 16.35 1.73 -6.03
N SER A 282 16.66 2.03 -4.78
CA SER A 282 16.03 3.12 -4.05
C SER A 282 17.04 3.92 -3.22
N TYR A 283 16.77 5.20 -3.09
CA TYR A 283 17.53 6.15 -2.29
C TYR A 283 16.52 6.85 -1.38
N ASN A 284 16.62 6.60 -0.09
CA ASN A 284 15.72 7.15 0.92
C ASN A 284 16.54 7.95 1.92
N THR A 285 16.12 9.17 2.21
CA THR A 285 16.75 10.03 3.22
C THR A 285 15.72 10.42 4.25
N THR A 286 16.09 10.32 5.52
CA THR A 286 15.37 10.94 6.63
C THR A 286 16.31 11.93 7.30
N LYS A 287 15.88 13.18 7.45
CA LYS A 287 16.62 14.24 8.13
C LYS A 287 15.78 14.78 9.28
N THR A 288 16.41 14.95 10.43
CA THR A 288 15.87 15.61 11.61
C THR A 288 16.86 16.67 12.07
N SER A 289 16.44 17.93 12.15
CA SER A 289 17.34 19.03 12.50
C SER A 289 16.69 20.09 13.37
N ASP A 290 17.49 20.76 14.20
CA ASP A 290 17.17 22.02 14.87
C ASP A 290 18.30 23.04 14.65
N THR A 291 18.39 24.09 15.46
CA THR A 291 19.43 25.12 15.34
C THR A 291 20.84 24.68 15.76
N ALA A 292 20.97 23.57 16.49
CA ALA A 292 22.24 23.10 17.09
C ALA A 292 22.62 21.66 16.68
N PHE A 293 21.68 20.91 16.10
CA PHE A 293 21.77 19.49 15.80
C PHE A 293 21.19 19.18 14.41
N GLU A 294 21.86 18.30 13.66
CA GLU A 294 21.32 17.67 12.47
C GLU A 294 21.65 16.17 12.47
N ASN A 295 20.63 15.34 12.29
CA ASN A 295 20.77 13.91 12.06
C ASN A 295 20.17 13.56 10.71
N LYS A 296 20.98 12.91 9.87
CA LYS A 296 20.61 12.47 8.54
C LYS A 296 20.92 10.99 8.41
N SER A 297 19.88 10.22 8.10
CA SER A 297 19.98 8.81 7.76
C SER A 297 19.68 8.64 6.27
N THR A 298 20.58 7.97 5.56
CA THR A 298 20.46 7.69 4.12
C THR A 298 20.50 6.19 3.90
N ASN A 299 19.42 5.64 3.35
CA ASN A 299 19.30 4.25 2.96
C ASN A 299 19.38 4.14 1.44
N PHE A 300 20.47 3.59 0.93
CA PHE A 300 20.61 3.22 -0.47
C PHE A 300 20.40 1.72 -0.63
N VAL A 301 19.35 1.33 -1.36
CA VAL A 301 19.01 -0.06 -1.62
C VAL A 301 19.32 -0.36 -3.08
N ALA A 302 20.39 -1.10 -3.36
CA ALA A 302 20.68 -1.58 -4.70
C ALA A 302 21.69 -2.74 -4.69
N PRO A 303 21.48 -3.78 -5.53
CA PRO A 303 20.27 -4.08 -6.27
C PRO A 303 19.16 -4.62 -5.35
N SER A 304 17.89 -4.35 -5.71
CA SER A 304 16.71 -5.08 -5.23
C SER A 304 16.17 -5.95 -6.34
N PHE A 305 16.28 -7.26 -6.20
CA PHE A 305 15.78 -8.25 -7.15
C PHE A 305 14.34 -8.61 -6.81
N HIS A 306 13.49 -8.65 -7.82
CA HIS A 306 12.11 -9.12 -7.71
C HIS A 306 11.84 -10.22 -8.74
N MET A 307 11.15 -11.26 -8.32
CA MET A 307 10.64 -12.32 -9.19
C MET A 307 9.26 -12.75 -8.73
N ALA A 308 8.38 -12.97 -9.69
CA ALA A 308 7.00 -13.37 -9.51
C ALA A 308 6.66 -14.44 -10.55
N LEU A 309 6.01 -15.50 -10.11
CA LEU A 309 5.49 -16.59 -10.92
C LEU A 309 4.03 -16.80 -10.54
N GLU A 310 3.14 -16.70 -11.51
CA GLU A 310 1.72 -17.03 -11.39
C GLU A 310 1.41 -18.15 -12.38
N THR A 311 0.76 -19.21 -11.93
CA THR A 311 0.40 -20.34 -12.80
C THR A 311 -1.02 -20.82 -12.57
N ARG A 312 -1.79 -21.00 -13.63
CA ARG A 312 -3.10 -21.65 -13.60
C ARG A 312 -2.88 -23.16 -13.52
N ILE A 313 -3.14 -23.73 -12.34
CA ILE A 313 -3.00 -25.17 -12.09
C ILE A 313 -4.23 -25.91 -12.64
N THR A 314 -5.41 -25.32 -12.43
CA THR A 314 -6.70 -25.77 -12.99
C THR A 314 -7.55 -24.54 -13.32
N ASP A 315 -8.68 -24.71 -14.00
CA ASP A 315 -9.58 -23.60 -14.34
C ASP A 315 -10.04 -22.76 -13.14
N TRP A 316 -10.03 -23.35 -11.93
CA TRP A 316 -10.48 -22.72 -10.70
C TRP A 316 -9.36 -22.53 -9.67
N ILE A 317 -8.10 -22.95 -9.95
CA ILE A 317 -6.96 -22.78 -9.05
C ILE A 317 -5.78 -22.12 -9.75
N THR A 318 -5.23 -21.09 -9.11
CA THR A 318 -3.94 -20.48 -9.46
C THR A 318 -2.94 -20.68 -8.32
N GLY A 319 -1.72 -21.08 -8.65
CA GLY A 319 -0.57 -21.09 -7.73
C GLY A 319 0.34 -19.88 -7.96
N ARG A 320 0.95 -19.38 -6.88
CA ARG A 320 1.81 -18.19 -6.92
C ARG A 320 3.06 -18.36 -6.08
N LEU A 321 4.15 -17.82 -6.61
CA LEU A 321 5.44 -17.72 -5.94
C LEU A 321 6.02 -16.33 -6.18
N GLY A 322 6.42 -15.66 -5.11
CA GLY A 322 7.12 -14.39 -5.10
C GLY A 322 8.47 -14.52 -4.42
N PHE A 323 9.48 -13.81 -4.94
CA PHE A 323 10.80 -13.72 -4.34
C PHE A 323 11.31 -12.28 -4.44
N THR A 324 11.76 -11.75 -3.31
CA THR A 324 12.44 -10.45 -3.27
C THR A 324 13.72 -10.54 -2.44
N LYS A 325 14.80 -9.91 -2.91
CA LYS A 325 16.06 -9.79 -2.17
C LYS A 325 16.74 -8.47 -2.48
N SER A 326 17.18 -7.76 -1.45
CA SER A 326 17.83 -6.47 -1.59
C SER A 326 19.15 -6.40 -0.81
N ILE A 327 20.05 -5.54 -1.29
CA ILE A 327 21.24 -5.10 -0.55
C ILE A 327 21.00 -3.66 -0.12
N VAL A 328 21.21 -3.39 1.17
CA VAL A 328 20.95 -2.08 1.78
C VAL A 328 22.25 -1.54 2.37
N THR A 329 22.59 -0.33 1.96
CA THR A 329 23.64 0.48 2.58
C THR A 329 22.97 1.60 3.37
N ILE A 330 23.32 1.71 4.64
CA ILE A 330 22.83 2.73 5.56
C ILE A 330 23.99 3.63 5.92
N ASP A 331 23.85 4.91 5.63
CA ASP A 331 24.79 5.96 6.03
C ASP A 331 24.08 6.89 7.02
N ASN A 332 24.65 7.02 8.22
CA ASN A 332 24.14 7.88 9.26
C ASN A 332 25.16 8.98 9.55
N GLU A 333 24.71 10.22 9.47
CA GLU A 333 25.48 11.42 9.73
C GLU A 333 24.82 12.20 10.87
N VAL A 334 25.59 12.48 11.92
CA VAL A 334 25.16 13.32 13.04
C VAL A 334 26.10 14.51 13.14
N LEU A 335 25.54 15.69 12.94
CA LEU A 335 26.19 16.98 13.03
C LEU A 335 25.72 17.68 14.31
N ASN A 336 26.67 17.96 15.19
CA ASN A 336 26.49 18.82 16.36
C ASN A 336 27.30 20.10 16.17
N ALA A 337 26.99 21.17 16.91
CA ALA A 337 27.70 22.45 16.87
C ALA A 337 29.24 22.37 16.99
N THR A 338 29.82 21.26 17.45
CA THR A 338 31.27 21.08 17.64
C THR A 338 31.85 19.81 17.01
N GLN A 339 31.04 18.87 16.54
CA GLN A 339 31.52 17.55 16.09
C GLN A 339 30.63 16.97 14.99
N THR A 340 31.26 16.26 14.04
CA THR A 340 30.59 15.44 13.03
C THR A 340 30.93 13.98 13.29
N ALA A 341 29.90 13.12 13.40
CA ALA A 341 30.05 11.67 13.46
C ALA A 341 29.38 11.04 12.24
N THR A 342 30.08 10.13 11.57
CA THR A 342 29.57 9.38 10.42
C THR A 342 29.70 7.88 10.66
N GLY A 343 28.73 7.11 10.17
CA GLY A 343 28.72 5.65 10.28
C GLY A 343 28.10 5.00 9.05
N LEU A 344 28.87 4.14 8.38
CA LEU A 344 28.45 3.41 7.19
C LEU A 344 28.30 1.91 7.52
N PHE A 345 27.13 1.35 7.21
CA PHE A 345 26.83 -0.06 7.39
C PHE A 345 26.24 -0.64 6.10
N THR A 346 26.71 -1.81 5.69
CA THR A 346 26.13 -2.56 4.57
C THR A 346 25.54 -3.84 5.11
N ASN A 347 24.26 -4.09 4.85
CA ASN A 347 23.58 -5.32 5.21
C ASN A 347 22.88 -5.91 3.98
N SER A 348 22.81 -7.24 3.91
CA SER A 348 21.81 -7.87 3.03
C SER A 348 20.49 -7.88 3.78
N ASP A 349 19.45 -7.29 3.20
CA ASP A 349 18.13 -7.40 3.80
C ASP A 349 17.64 -8.86 3.75
N ALA A 350 16.67 -9.20 4.59
CA ALA A 350 16.09 -10.53 4.59
C ALA A 350 15.49 -10.84 3.21
N SER A 351 15.87 -11.96 2.61
CA SER A 351 15.20 -12.45 1.41
C SER A 351 13.80 -12.92 1.77
N THR A 352 12.79 -12.45 1.05
CA THR A 352 11.41 -12.89 1.23
C THR A 352 11.05 -13.89 0.14
N ILE A 353 10.44 -15.00 0.56
CA ILE A 353 9.77 -15.95 -0.33
C ILE A 353 8.30 -15.96 0.08
N ASN A 354 7.44 -15.65 -0.88
CA ASN A 354 6.00 -15.62 -0.68
C ASN A 354 5.35 -16.72 -1.51
N LEU A 355 4.43 -17.46 -0.90
CA LEU A 355 3.58 -18.41 -1.61
C LEU A 355 2.13 -17.93 -1.52
N GLY A 356 1.34 -18.27 -2.52
CA GLY A 356 -0.09 -18.01 -2.46
C GLY A 356 -0.89 -18.86 -3.43
N ALA A 357 -2.20 -18.83 -3.21
CA ALA A 357 -3.16 -19.53 -4.05
C ALA A 357 -4.32 -18.59 -4.38
N GLY A 358 -4.93 -18.82 -5.54
CA GLY A 358 -6.13 -18.13 -6.00
C GLY A 358 -7.20 -19.14 -6.35
N PHE A 359 -8.43 -18.89 -5.94
CA PHE A 359 -9.61 -19.69 -6.26
C PHE A 359 -10.58 -18.86 -7.10
N HIS A 360 -10.95 -19.39 -8.27
CA HIS A 360 -11.75 -18.68 -9.26
C HIS A 360 -13.10 -19.38 -9.48
N PHE A 361 -14.17 -18.62 -9.31
CA PHE A 361 -15.54 -19.09 -9.51
C PHE A 361 -16.30 -18.10 -10.41
N GLY A 362 -16.21 -18.33 -11.72
CA GLY A 362 -16.80 -17.43 -12.71
C GLY A 362 -16.13 -16.06 -12.68
N ARG A 363 -16.86 -15.07 -12.15
CA ARG A 363 -16.44 -13.66 -12.06
C ARG A 363 -15.84 -13.30 -10.69
N PHE A 364 -15.87 -14.24 -9.76
CA PHE A 364 -15.40 -14.08 -8.39
C PHE A 364 -14.02 -14.72 -8.24
N SER A 365 -13.11 -14.02 -7.56
CA SER A 365 -11.79 -14.52 -7.17
C SER A 365 -11.61 -14.39 -5.66
N ILE A 366 -10.99 -15.39 -5.04
CA ILE A 366 -10.40 -15.28 -3.70
C ILE A 366 -8.91 -15.58 -3.83
N ASP A 367 -8.08 -14.68 -3.35
CA ASP A 367 -6.63 -14.79 -3.41
C ASP A 367 -6.07 -14.74 -1.99
N ALA A 368 -5.18 -15.66 -1.63
CA ALA A 368 -4.59 -15.73 -0.29
C ALA A 368 -3.09 -16.01 -0.33
N THR A 369 -2.36 -15.44 0.63
CA THR A 369 -0.95 -15.77 0.87
C THR A 369 -0.84 -16.90 1.88
N VAL A 370 0.09 -17.83 1.67
CA VAL A 370 0.47 -18.82 2.68
C VAL A 370 1.47 -18.16 3.62
N SER A 371 1.21 -18.25 4.92
CA SER A 371 2.09 -17.66 5.95
C SER A 371 3.47 -18.32 5.95
N GLU A 372 4.52 -17.52 5.93
CA GLU A 372 5.91 -18.00 6.04
C GLU A 372 6.14 -18.71 7.40
N ARG A 373 5.42 -18.29 8.45
CA ARG A 373 5.47 -18.94 9.77
C ARG A 373 4.89 -20.35 9.69
N TRP A 374 3.76 -20.52 8.99
CA TRP A 374 3.17 -21.84 8.77
C TRP A 374 4.09 -22.75 7.95
N LEU A 375 4.78 -22.23 6.94
CA LEU A 375 5.75 -23.02 6.16
C LEU A 375 6.98 -23.44 6.99
N LYS A 376 7.50 -22.55 7.85
CA LYS A 376 8.69 -22.83 8.67
C LYS A 376 8.40 -23.72 9.87
N GLN A 377 7.21 -23.57 10.47
CA GLN A 377 6.89 -24.18 11.76
C GLN A 377 5.89 -25.34 11.61
N GLY A 378 5.08 -25.37 10.55
CA GLY A 378 4.01 -26.35 10.36
C GLY A 378 2.74 -26.00 11.15
N PRO A 379 1.64 -26.74 10.95
CA PRO A 379 0.39 -26.51 11.68
C PRO A 379 0.55 -26.73 13.19
N ASN A 380 -0.29 -26.09 13.99
CA ASN A 380 -0.20 -26.11 15.46
C ASN A 380 -0.12 -27.53 16.06
N PHE A 381 -0.84 -28.50 15.49
CA PHE A 381 -0.78 -29.89 15.97
C PHE A 381 0.58 -30.59 15.75
N VAL A 382 1.46 -30.02 14.92
CA VAL A 382 2.86 -30.47 14.73
C VAL A 382 3.84 -29.57 15.49
N SER A 383 3.58 -28.26 15.50
CA SER A 383 4.53 -27.25 15.98
C SER A 383 4.35 -26.83 17.44
N GLY A 384 3.16 -27.08 18.02
CA GLY A 384 2.74 -26.55 19.31
C GLY A 384 2.59 -25.03 19.35
N GLN A 385 2.70 -24.35 18.20
CA GLN A 385 2.63 -22.90 18.07
C GLN A 385 1.38 -22.49 17.29
N ASN A 386 0.71 -21.42 17.74
CA ASN A 386 -0.36 -20.79 16.96
C ASN A 386 0.25 -20.12 15.73
N THR A 387 0.18 -20.81 14.59
CA THR A 387 0.61 -20.30 13.29
C THR A 387 -0.61 -20.15 12.38
N ASP A 388 -0.91 -18.93 11.94
CA ASP A 388 -1.95 -18.68 10.96
C ASP A 388 -1.55 -19.27 9.60
N LEU A 389 -2.45 -20.04 8.96
CA LEU A 389 -2.20 -20.66 7.65
C LEU A 389 -2.11 -19.61 6.53
N PHE A 390 -2.95 -18.59 6.59
CA PHE A 390 -3.00 -17.51 5.61
C PHE A 390 -2.57 -16.19 6.25
N GLY A 391 -1.73 -15.41 5.55
CA GLY A 391 -1.31 -14.09 6.05
C GLY A 391 -2.23 -12.96 5.60
N VAL A 392 -2.69 -13.02 4.35
CA VAL A 392 -3.57 -12.01 3.74
C VAL A 392 -4.59 -12.73 2.88
N ILE A 393 -5.85 -12.29 2.96
CA ILE A 393 -6.94 -12.78 2.11
C ILE A 393 -7.55 -11.60 1.37
N SER A 394 -7.75 -11.77 0.08
CA SER A 394 -8.39 -10.82 -0.80
C SER A 394 -9.52 -11.49 -1.56
N ALA A 395 -10.56 -10.73 -1.84
CA ALA A 395 -11.66 -11.16 -2.69
C ALA A 395 -11.93 -10.10 -3.74
N SER A 396 -12.32 -10.52 -4.94
CA SER A 396 -12.69 -9.62 -6.00
C SER A 396 -13.82 -10.15 -6.86
N TYR A 397 -14.58 -9.23 -7.47
CA TYR A 397 -15.73 -9.55 -8.30
C TYR A 397 -15.83 -8.62 -9.50
N ASN A 398 -15.93 -9.20 -10.69
CA ASN A 398 -16.12 -8.49 -11.94
C ASN A 398 -17.62 -8.45 -12.33
N PHE A 399 -18.24 -7.28 -12.27
CA PHE A 399 -19.64 -7.11 -12.67
C PHE A 399 -19.82 -6.99 -14.19
N ALA A 400 -18.76 -6.74 -14.96
CA ALA A 400 -18.84 -6.56 -16.41
C ALA A 400 -19.37 -7.83 -17.10
N LYS A 401 -20.46 -7.70 -17.87
CA LYS A 401 -21.07 -8.77 -18.66
C LYS A 401 -20.54 -8.82 -20.09
#